data_AF-A0A4Y8A9B4-F1
#
_entry.id   AF-A0A4Y8A9B4-F1
#
_cell.length_a   1.000
_cell.length_b   1.000
_cell.length_c   1.000
_cell.angle_alpha   90.00
_cell.angle_beta   90.00
_cell.angle_gamma   90.00
#
_symmetry.space_group_name_H-M   'P 1'
#
loop_
_entity.id
_entity.type
_entity.pdbx_description
1 polymer ?
#
loop_
_entity_poly.entity_id
_entity_poly.type
_entity_poly.pdbx_seq_one_letter_code
_entity_poly.pdbx_strand_id
1 'polypeptide(L)' 'MADPKFSVVITDASCFIILDKIDLVDLLPCLFNNIITTHQIAKEYGHPLPDWVIIQSVQNPTLQNDLFKNC' A
#
# COMPACT_ATOMS: atom_id res chain seq x y z
N MET A 1 8.73 -27.34 3.44
CA MET A 1 7.39 -26.71 3.45
C MET A 1 7.60 -25.32 2.87
N ALA A 2 7.04 -25.00 1.70
CA ALA A 2 7.16 -23.64 1.17
C ALA A 2 6.07 -22.79 1.85
N ASP A 3 6.48 -21.92 2.76
CA ASP A 3 5.64 -20.88 3.35
C ASP A 3 4.96 -20.07 2.22
N PRO A 4 3.62 -19.96 2.20
CA PRO A 4 2.94 -19.17 1.18
C PRO A 4 3.31 -17.70 1.36
N LYS A 5 4.04 -17.17 0.37
CA LYS A 5 4.50 -15.79 0.36
C LYS A 5 3.34 -14.86 -0.03
N PHE A 6 2.68 -14.26 0.96
CA PHE A 6 1.59 -13.32 0.71
C PHE A 6 2.15 -11.92 0.44
N SER A 7 1.75 -11.33 -0.70
CA SER A 7 2.04 -9.94 -1.04
C SER A 7 0.75 -9.15 -1.02
N VAL A 8 0.76 -7.98 -0.38
CA VAL A 8 -0.38 -7.07 -0.32
C VAL A 8 0.00 -5.74 -0.96
N VAL A 9 -0.92 -5.18 -1.73
CA VAL A 9 -0.80 -3.85 -2.33
C VAL A 9 -1.78 -2.93 -1.64
N ILE A 10 -1.28 -1.89 -0.99
CA ILE A 10 -2.09 -0.87 -0.32
C ILE A 10 -2.21 0.33 -1.25
N THR A 11 -3.42 0.52 -1.77
CA THR A 11 -3.75 1.53 -2.79
C THR A 11 -4.42 2.77 -2.25
N ASP A 12 -4.78 2.80 -0.96
CA ASP A 12 -5.51 3.90 -0.34
C ASP A 12 -4.89 4.27 1.00
N ALA A 13 -4.69 5.56 1.26
CA ALA A 13 -4.03 6.00 2.49
C ALA A 13 -4.89 5.75 3.74
N SER A 14 -6.22 5.66 3.61
CA SER A 14 -7.10 5.36 4.75
C SER A 14 -6.74 4.06 5.44
N CYS A 15 -6.17 3.08 4.72
CA CYS A 15 -5.71 1.83 5.29
C CYS A 15 -4.57 2.06 6.29
N PHE A 16 -3.55 2.84 5.91
CA PHE A 16 -2.48 3.23 6.82
C PHE A 16 -2.98 4.12 7.96
N ILE A 17 -3.83 5.11 7.66
CA ILE A 17 -4.37 6.04 8.66
C ILE A 17 -5.17 5.30 9.74
N ILE A 18 -6.00 4.33 9.36
CA ILE A 18 -6.81 3.58 10.32
C ILE A 18 -5.93 2.68 11.18
N LEU A 19 -4.98 1.96 10.57
CA LEU A 19 -4.04 1.09 11.29
C LEU A 19 -3.16 1.89 12.25
N ASP A 20 -2.74 3.08 11.85
CA ASP A 20 -1.98 4.02 12.68
C ASP A 20 -2.80 4.49 13.89
N LYS A 21 -4.05 4.90 13.68
CA LYS A 21 -4.96 5.33 14.74
C LYS A 21 -5.27 4.26 15.79
N ILE A 22 -5.13 2.99 15.43
CA ILE A 22 -5.35 1.86 16.34
C ILE A 22 -4.05 1.16 16.77
N ASP A 23 -2.90 1.72 16.43
CA ASP A 23 -1.57 1.20 16.79
C ASP A 23 -1.29 -0.22 16.27
N LEU A 24 -1.78 -0.55 15.07
CA LEU A 24 -1.65 -1.87 14.44
C LEU A 24 -0.89 -1.87 13.11
N VAL A 25 -0.15 -0.81 12.80
CA VAL A 25 0.66 -0.76 11.56
C VAL A 25 1.69 -1.91 11.53
N ASP A 26 2.27 -2.26 12.68
CA ASP A 26 3.23 -3.36 12.82
C ASP A 26 2.63 -4.77 12.67
N LEU A 27 1.30 -4.90 12.58
CA LEU A 27 0.65 -6.17 12.28
C LEU A 27 0.85 -6.57 10.80
N LEU A 28 0.98 -5.60 9.90
CA LEU A 28 1.14 -5.82 8.47
C LEU A 28 2.33 -6.74 8.12
N PRO A 29 3.56 -6.53 8.62
CA PRO A 29 4.69 -7.42 8.34
C PRO A 29 4.55 -8.81 8.99
N CYS A 30 3.68 -8.99 9.99
CA CYS A 30 3.39 -10.30 10.57
C CYS A 30 2.45 -11.13 9.69
N LEU A 31 1.60 -10.47 8.90
CA LEU A 31 0.60 -11.11 8.03
C LEU A 31 1.09 -11.28 6.59
N PHE A 32 1.91 -10.34 6.11
CA PHE A 32 2.34 -10.27 4.73
C PHE A 32 3.86 -10.15 4.65
N ASN A 33 4.48 -10.87 3.72
CA ASN A 33 5.92 -10.78 3.50
C ASN A 33 6.30 -9.53 2.72
N ASN A 34 5.42 -9.06 1.83
CA ASN A 34 5.65 -7.89 1.01
C ASN A 34 4.46 -6.95 1.15
N ILE A 35 4.72 -5.73 1.62
CA ILE A 35 3.74 -4.66 1.67
C ILE A 35 4.18 -3.61 0.67
N ILE A 36 3.37 -3.37 -0.36
CA ILE A 36 3.71 -2.47 -1.46
C ILE A 36 2.70 -1.32 -1.47
N THR A 37 3.19 -0.09 -1.63
CA THR A 37 2.35 1.09 -1.85
C THR A 37 2.97 2.00 -2.90
N THR A 38 2.27 3.07 -3.27
CA THR A 38 2.75 4.05 -4.25
C THR A 38 3.21 5.33 -3.57
N HIS A 39 4.06 6.10 -4.27
CA HIS A 39 4.51 7.42 -3.79
C HIS A 39 3.34 8.39 -3.52
N GLN A 40 2.27 8.29 -4.29
CA GLN A 40 1.08 9.12 -4.09
C GLN A 40 0.41 8.81 -2.75
N ILE A 41 0.24 7.53 -2.43
CA ILE A 41 -0.38 7.09 -1.18
C ILE A 41 0.52 7.38 0.03
N ALA A 42 1.83 7.17 -0.09
CA ALA A 42 2.78 7.59 0.94
C ALA A 42 2.69 9.10 1.23
N LYS A 43 2.50 9.92 0.20
CA LYS A 43 2.31 11.37 0.34
C LYS A 43 0.96 11.72 0.97
N GLU A 44 -0.12 11.03 0.60
CA GLU A 44 -1.46 11.24 1.15
C GLU A 44 -1.56 10.83 2.63
N TYR A 45 -0.87 9.76 3.03
CA TYR A 45 -0.75 9.36 4.44
C TYR A 45 -0.13 10.48 5.29
N GLY A 46 0.83 11.25 4.75
CA GLY A 46 1.37 12.45 5.39
C GLY A 46 2.32 12.19 6.57
N HIS A 47 2.56 10.91 6.91
CA HIS A 47 3.47 10.47 7.97
C HIS A 47 4.58 9.58 7.38
N PRO A 48 5.74 9.45 8.05
CA PRO A 48 6.79 8.53 7.61
C PRO A 48 6.28 7.10 7.66
N LEU A 49 6.36 6.40 6.53
CA LEU A 49 6.08 4.96 6.47
C LEU A 49 7.29 4.17 7.00
N PRO A 50 7.08 3.01 7.64
CA PRO A 50 8.16 2.14 8.09
C PRO A 50 9.02 1.59 6.94
N ASP A 51 10.28 1.26 7.24
CA ASP A 51 11.26 0.78 6.25
C ASP A 51 10.86 -0.51 5.52
N TRP A 52 9.98 -1.32 6.14
CA TRP A 52 9.47 -2.56 5.54
C TRP A 52 8.39 -2.32 4.48
N VAL A 53 7.87 -1.09 4.33
CA VAL A 53 6.91 -0.73 3.28
C VAL A 53 7.67 -0.43 1.99
N ILE A 54 7.40 -1.22 0.95
CA ILE A 54 8.00 -1.04 -0.37
C ILE A 54 7.20 0.03 -1.12
N ILE A 55 7.80 1.21 -1.32
CA ILE A 55 7.20 2.26 -2.14
C ILE A 55 7.63 2.05 -3.59
N GLN A 56 6.67 1.73 -4.45
CA GLN A 56 6.89 1.50 -5.88
C GLN A 56 6.15 2.53 -6.73
N SER A 57 6.81 3.02 -7.79
CA SER A 57 6.16 3.88 -8.78
C SER A 57 5.25 3.06 -9.71
N VAL A 58 4.07 3.60 -10.04
CA VAL A 58 3.12 2.93 -10.93
C VAL A 58 3.73 2.86 -12.33
N GLN A 59 4.06 1.65 -12.80
CA GLN A 59 4.73 1.44 -14.09
C GLN A 59 3.79 1.59 -15.30
N ASN A 60 2.47 1.62 -15.10
CA ASN A 60 1.47 1.77 -16.17
C ASN A 60 0.38 2.79 -15.80
N PRO A 61 0.54 4.09 -16.12
CA PRO A 61 -0.48 5.11 -15.89
C PRO A 61 -1.76 4.92 -16.74
N THR A 62 -1.74 4.04 -17.74
CA THR A 62 -2.84 3.86 -18.71
C THR A 62 -4.13 3.30 -18.09
N LEU A 63 -4.04 2.46 -17.05
CA LEU A 63 -5.21 1.87 -16.38
C LEU A 63 -6.05 2.91 -15.61
N GLN A 64 -5.46 4.06 -15.26
CA GLN A 64 -6.20 5.15 -14.63
C GLN A 64 -7.17 5.82 -15.60
N ASN A 65 -6.89 5.79 -16.91
CA ASN A 65 -7.65 6.54 -17.91
C ASN A 65 -8.92 5.84 -18.41
N ASP A 66 -9.03 4.51 -18.24
CA ASP A 66 -10.23 3.76 -18.66
C ASP A 66 -11.40 3.91 -17.67
N LEU A 67 -11.15 4.18 -16.38
CA LEU A 67 -12.22 4.42 -15.40
C LEU A 67 -12.93 5.77 -15.57
N PHE A 68 -12.33 6.72 -16.30
CA PHE A 68 -12.91 8.04 -16.55
C PHE A 68 -13.50 8.20 -17.96
N LYS A 69 -13.51 7.14 -18.79
CA LYS A 69 -13.99 7.18 -20.19
C LYS A 69 -15.45 6.73 -20.40
N ASN A 70 -16.24 6.64 -19.33
CA ASN A 70 -17.67 6.30 -19.40
C ASN A 70 -18.58 7.44 -18.93
N CYS A 71 -18.28 8.69 -19.35
CA CYS A 71 -19.27 9.77 -19.45
C CYS A 71 -19.51 10.09 -20.93
#